data_AF-A0A8S9SSV2-F1
#
_entry.id   AF-A0A8S9SSV2-F1
#
_cell.length_a   1.000
_cell.length_b   1.000
_cell.length_c   1.000
_cell.angle_alpha   90.00
_cell.angle_beta   90.00
_cell.angle_gamma   90.00
#
_symmetry.space_group_name_H-M   'P 1'
#
loop_
_entity.id
_entity.type
_entity.pdbx_description
1 polymer ?
#
loop_
_entity_poly.entity_id
_entity_poly.type
_entity_poly.pdbx_seq_one_letter_code
_entity_poly.pdbx_strand_id
1 'polypeptide(L)'
;MERASRDENSYISLPEHASSFTHTKLVPEIYTKDEINEMFYGVYGAQGKNEGDFQMKLDSVYYPMNDIISWLTTFMEEMRQDIAKIQHAADRHQPASIDRHHSTSIDDDPKNSHSMKSQPDFHTKAEIDQLVEEIYRTLETTEDRLDRICDDIYFPMDLSMNALTSKI
;
A
#
# COMPACT_ATOMS: atom_id res chain seq x y z
N MET A 1 -52.24 29.31 51.34
CA MET A 1 -51.80 28.32 50.33
C MET A 1 -50.30 28.19 50.48
N GLU A 2 -49.93 27.13 51.17
CA GLU A 2 -48.59 26.66 51.48
C GLU A 2 -47.88 26.19 50.21
N ARG A 3 -46.64 26.65 49.96
CA ARG A 3 -45.63 25.93 49.19
C ARG A 3 -44.25 26.23 49.76
N ALA A 4 -43.75 25.27 50.53
CA ALA A 4 -42.37 25.17 50.96
C ALA A 4 -41.47 24.89 49.74
N SER A 5 -40.37 25.64 49.62
CA SER A 5 -39.23 25.26 48.79
C SER A 5 -38.06 25.04 49.75
N ARG A 6 -37.78 23.76 50.04
CA ARG A 6 -36.56 23.31 50.70
C ARG A 6 -35.49 23.30 49.61
N ASP A 7 -34.61 24.29 49.61
CA ASP A 7 -33.32 24.17 48.94
C ASP A 7 -32.29 23.98 50.06
N GLU A 8 -32.10 22.71 50.42
CA GLU A 8 -31.05 22.28 51.33
C GLU A 8 -29.72 22.55 50.63
N ASN A 9 -29.12 23.71 50.94
CA ASN A 9 -27.71 23.94 50.62
C ASN A 9 -26.87 23.00 51.48
N SER A 10 -26.73 21.77 50.99
CA SER A 10 -25.74 20.80 51.46
C SER A 10 -24.37 21.37 51.15
N TYR A 11 -23.79 22.05 52.13
CA TYR A 11 -22.39 22.45 52.08
C TYR A 11 -21.56 21.17 52.24
N ILE A 12 -21.18 20.56 51.12
CA ILE A 12 -20.20 19.48 51.13
C ILE A 12 -18.86 20.15 51.46
N SER A 13 -18.51 20.16 52.74
CA SER A 13 -17.18 20.55 53.20
C SER A 13 -16.18 19.57 52.59
N LEU A 14 -15.47 19.98 51.54
CA LEU A 14 -14.31 19.24 51.08
C LEU A 14 -13.24 19.33 52.18
N PRO A 15 -12.77 18.20 52.74
CA PRO A 15 -11.71 18.22 53.74
C PRO A 15 -10.41 18.76 53.11
N GLU A 16 -9.60 19.36 53.97
CA GLU A 16 -8.32 20.07 53.81
C GLU A 16 -7.24 19.39 52.92
N HIS A 17 -7.58 19.06 51.67
CA HIS A 17 -6.67 18.44 50.70
C HIS A 17 -6.56 19.22 49.39
N ALA A 18 -7.15 20.42 49.29
CA ALA A 18 -6.93 21.33 48.18
C ALA A 18 -5.52 21.96 48.16
N SER A 19 -4.66 21.67 49.14
CA SER A 19 -3.32 22.27 49.26
C SER A 19 -2.16 21.39 48.78
N SER A 20 -2.40 20.15 48.33
CA SER A 20 -1.33 19.26 47.86
C SER A 20 -1.11 19.26 46.34
N PHE A 21 -1.83 20.08 45.57
CA PHE A 21 -1.40 20.40 44.22
C PHE A 21 -0.25 21.41 44.30
N THR A 22 0.95 20.91 44.55
CA THR A 22 2.14 21.60 44.05
C THR A 22 1.90 21.76 42.55
N HIS A 23 1.62 22.98 42.11
CA HIS A 23 1.79 23.34 40.71
C HIS A 23 3.24 23.01 40.41
N THR A 24 3.49 21.83 39.84
CA THR A 24 4.73 21.59 39.14
C THR A 24 4.70 22.62 38.05
N LYS A 25 5.44 23.72 38.27
CA LYS A 25 5.66 24.74 37.28
C LYS A 25 6.36 23.98 36.16
N LEU A 26 5.60 23.55 35.16
CA LEU A 26 6.16 23.19 33.86
C LEU A 26 6.75 24.50 33.37
N VAL A 27 8.00 24.76 33.76
CA VAL A 27 8.87 25.65 33.03
C VAL A 27 8.76 25.13 31.61
N PRO A 28 8.20 25.91 30.67
CA PRO A 28 8.30 25.51 29.29
C PRO A 28 9.79 25.33 29.05
N GLU A 29 10.23 24.10 28.81
CA GLU A 29 11.54 23.85 28.22
C GLU A 29 11.39 24.34 26.78
N ILE A 30 11.34 25.67 26.64
CA ILE A 30 11.19 26.38 25.38
C ILE A 30 12.52 26.23 24.71
N TYR A 31 12.65 25.13 23.97
CA TYR A 31 13.74 24.91 23.06
C TYR A 31 13.97 26.18 22.24
N THR A 32 15.21 26.62 22.24
CA THR A 32 15.65 27.70 21.37
C THR A 32 15.48 27.23 19.93
N LYS A 33 15.28 28.20 19.03
CA LYS A 33 15.14 27.93 17.59
C LYS A 33 16.31 27.10 17.04
N ASP A 34 17.50 27.27 17.62
CA ASP A 34 18.71 26.56 17.22
C ASP A 34 18.68 25.09 17.64
N GLU A 35 18.22 24.79 18.86
CA GLU A 35 18.04 23.40 19.34
C GLU A 35 16.98 22.64 18.50
N ILE A 36 15.88 23.30 18.15
CA ILE A 36 14.84 22.71 17.28
C ILE A 36 15.39 22.43 15.88
N ASN A 37 16.16 23.36 15.32
CA ASN A 37 16.79 23.18 14.01
C ASN A 37 17.81 22.03 14.05
N GLU A 38 18.62 21.94 15.09
CA GLU A 38 19.60 20.85 15.26
C GLU A 38 18.93 19.48 15.32
N MET A 39 17.83 19.36 16.07
CA MET A 39 17.03 18.14 16.11
C MET A 39 16.45 17.78 14.73
N PHE A 40 15.87 18.77 14.03
CA PHE A 40 15.30 18.55 12.69
C PHE A 40 16.34 18.07 11.68
N TYR A 41 17.49 18.76 11.59
CA TYR A 41 18.54 18.40 10.64
C TYR A 41 19.28 17.11 11.04
N GLY A 42 19.40 16.81 12.33
CA GLY A 42 19.93 15.54 12.83
C GLY A 42 19.07 14.35 12.38
N VAL A 43 17.74 14.47 12.49
CA VAL A 43 16.79 13.45 12.02
C VAL A 43 16.84 13.33 10.49
N TYR A 44 16.83 14.46 9.77
CA TYR A 44 16.88 14.48 8.30
C TYR A 44 18.17 13.85 7.75
N GLY A 45 19.31 14.14 8.38
CA GLY A 45 20.62 13.59 7.99
C GLY A 45 20.76 12.09 8.28
N ALA A 46 20.09 11.59 9.31
CA ALA A 46 20.00 10.16 9.59
C ALA A 46 19.06 9.46 8.59
N GLN A 47 17.91 10.07 8.27
CA GLN A 47 16.94 9.53 7.32
C GLN A 47 17.51 9.37 5.91
N GLY A 48 18.26 10.35 5.40
CA GLY A 48 18.87 10.27 4.06
C GLY A 48 19.89 9.15 3.89
N LYS A 49 20.54 8.69 4.96
CA LYS A 49 21.44 7.52 4.92
C LYS A 49 20.68 6.21 4.85
N ASN A 50 19.49 6.16 5.44
CA ASN A 50 18.65 4.97 5.46
C ASN A 50 17.99 4.76 4.09
N GLU A 51 17.65 5.84 3.38
CA GLU A 51 17.09 5.79 2.02
C GLU A 51 18.00 5.03 1.04
N GLY A 52 19.31 5.28 1.06
CA GLY A 52 20.27 4.55 0.23
C GLY A 52 20.39 3.07 0.59
N ASP A 53 20.36 2.71 1.87
CA ASP A 53 20.39 1.30 2.33
C ASP A 53 19.11 0.55 1.93
N PHE A 54 17.95 1.20 2.07
CA PHE A 54 16.68 0.64 1.62
C PHE A 54 16.65 0.45 0.10
N GLN A 55 17.13 1.44 -0.66
CA GLN A 55 17.22 1.33 -2.11
C GLN A 55 18.14 0.17 -2.52
N MET A 56 19.31 0.05 -1.89
CA MET A 56 20.25 -1.03 -2.19
C MET A 56 19.66 -2.42 -1.88
N LYS A 57 18.92 -2.54 -0.76
CA LYS A 57 18.18 -3.78 -0.42
C LYS A 57 17.08 -4.08 -1.42
N LEU A 58 16.30 -3.09 -1.82
CA LEU A 58 15.25 -3.26 -2.82
C LEU A 58 15.83 -3.68 -4.17
N ASP A 59 16.87 -3.02 -4.66
CA ASP A 59 17.54 -3.35 -5.92
C ASP A 59 18.08 -4.79 -5.89
N SER A 60 18.64 -5.23 -4.75
CA SER A 60 19.17 -6.58 -4.59
C SER A 60 18.11 -7.70 -4.70
N VAL A 61 16.84 -7.38 -4.45
CA VAL A 61 15.72 -8.31 -4.57
C VAL A 61 15.02 -8.15 -5.92
N TYR A 62 14.83 -6.90 -6.36
CA TYR A 62 14.08 -6.56 -7.55
C TYR A 62 14.72 -7.10 -8.83
N TYR A 63 16.02 -6.89 -9.04
CA TYR A 63 16.68 -7.29 -10.29
C TYR A 63 16.68 -8.82 -10.50
N PRO A 64 17.08 -9.65 -9.52
CA PRO A 64 17.01 -11.10 -9.68
C PRO A 64 15.59 -11.61 -9.93
N MET A 65 14.59 -11.03 -9.26
CA MET A 65 13.19 -11.39 -9.48
C MET A 65 12.71 -11.02 -10.89
N ASN A 66 13.06 -9.80 -11.35
CA ASN A 66 12.72 -9.35 -12.68
C ASN A 66 13.37 -10.24 -13.76
N ASP A 67 14.60 -10.68 -13.55
CA ASP A 67 15.30 -11.60 -14.47
C ASP A 67 14.60 -12.97 -14.53
N ILE A 68 14.18 -13.51 -13.38
CA ILE A 68 13.43 -14.77 -13.32
C ILE A 68 12.10 -14.65 -14.03
N ILE A 69 11.36 -13.56 -13.81
CA ILE A 69 10.07 -13.29 -14.47
C ILE A 69 10.27 -13.17 -15.98
N SER A 70 11.32 -12.46 -16.41
CA SER A 70 11.65 -12.30 -17.83
C SER A 70 11.96 -13.64 -18.47
N TRP A 71 12.82 -14.45 -17.83
CA TRP A 71 13.17 -15.79 -18.32
C TRP A 71 11.95 -16.71 -18.43
N LEU A 72 11.11 -16.76 -17.39
CA LEU A 72 9.87 -17.55 -17.39
C LEU A 72 8.93 -17.10 -18.51
N THR A 73 8.82 -15.79 -18.72
CA THR A 73 7.98 -15.22 -19.78
C THR A 73 8.45 -15.68 -21.16
N THR A 74 9.76 -15.62 -21.43
CA THR A 74 10.33 -16.11 -22.69
C THR A 74 10.12 -17.61 -22.85
N PHE A 75 10.37 -18.40 -21.81
CA PHE A 75 10.20 -19.84 -21.82
C PHE A 75 8.75 -20.26 -22.13
N MET A 76 7.77 -19.62 -21.49
CA MET A 76 6.35 -19.90 -21.76
C MET A 76 5.95 -19.55 -23.20
N GLU A 77 6.49 -18.46 -23.75
CA GLU A 77 6.22 -18.07 -25.14
C GLU A 77 6.82 -19.06 -26.15
N GLU A 78 8.02 -19.56 -25.90
CA GLU A 78 8.63 -20.63 -26.70
C GLU A 78 7.78 -21.91 -26.67
N MET A 79 7.33 -22.33 -25.48
CA MET A 79 6.43 -23.47 -25.33
C MET A 79 5.12 -23.29 -26.09
N ARG A 80 4.51 -22.10 -26.03
CA ARG A 80 3.27 -21.77 -26.74
C ARG A 80 3.46 -21.93 -28.26
N GLN A 81 4.59 -21.48 -28.78
CA GLN A 81 4.91 -21.63 -30.20
C GLN A 81 5.12 -23.09 -30.59
N ASP A 82 5.79 -23.89 -29.75
CA ASP A 82 5.99 -25.31 -30.04
C ASP A 82 4.69 -26.10 -30.04
N ILE A 83 3.77 -25.81 -29.10
CA ILE A 83 2.41 -26.37 -29.12
C ILE A 83 1.68 -26.00 -30.41
N ALA A 84 1.77 -24.72 -30.83
CA ALA A 84 1.16 -24.28 -32.09
C ALA A 84 1.75 -25.00 -33.32
N LYS A 85 3.07 -25.23 -33.35
CA LYS A 85 3.73 -26.00 -34.42
C LYS A 85 3.24 -27.45 -34.45
N ILE A 86 3.08 -28.09 -33.29
CA ILE A 86 2.55 -29.46 -33.18
C ILE A 86 1.10 -29.51 -33.68
N GLN A 87 0.26 -28.55 -33.28
CA GLN A 87 -1.13 -28.48 -33.72
C GLN A 87 -1.22 -28.29 -35.25
N HIS A 88 -0.43 -27.37 -35.83
CA HIS A 88 -0.38 -27.19 -37.27
C HIS A 88 0.12 -28.44 -38.02
N ALA A 89 1.06 -29.19 -37.45
CA ALA A 89 1.51 -30.45 -38.04
C ALA A 89 0.39 -31.51 -38.02
N ALA A 90 -0.40 -31.57 -36.95
CA ALA A 90 -1.55 -32.46 -36.82
C ALA A 90 -2.70 -32.09 -37.80
N ASP A 91 -3.02 -30.80 -37.94
CA ASP A 91 -4.05 -30.31 -38.87
C ASP A 91 -3.67 -30.56 -40.33
N ARG A 92 -2.38 -30.51 -40.69
CA ARG A 92 -1.90 -30.88 -42.04
C ARG A 92 -2.12 -32.35 -42.39
N HIS A 93 -2.36 -33.20 -41.39
CA HIS A 93 -2.71 -34.61 -41.58
C HIS A 93 -4.22 -34.86 -41.50
N GLN A 94 -5.05 -33.84 -41.26
CA GLN A 94 -6.50 -33.94 -41.43
C GLN A 94 -6.86 -33.85 -42.93
N PRO A 95 -7.68 -34.79 -43.45
CA PRO A 95 -8.20 -34.70 -44.82
C PRO A 95 -9.06 -33.44 -44.96
N ALA A 96 -8.93 -32.73 -46.09
CA ALA A 96 -9.67 -31.52 -46.40
C ALA A 96 -11.19 -31.70 -46.22
N SER A 97 -11.76 -31.13 -45.16
CA SER A 97 -13.19 -30.87 -45.10
C SER A 97 -13.47 -29.56 -45.85
N ILE A 98 -14.30 -29.68 -46.88
CA ILE A 98 -14.58 -28.69 -47.91
C ILE A 98 -15.06 -27.34 -47.36
N ASP A 99 -14.28 -26.31 -47.70
CA ASP A 99 -14.61 -24.93 -48.07
C ASP A 99 -16.10 -24.51 -48.03
N ARG A 100 -16.43 -23.51 -47.20
CA ARG A 100 -17.45 -22.52 -47.57
C ARG A 100 -17.37 -21.19 -46.79
N HIS A 101 -16.84 -20.18 -47.48
CA HIS A 101 -17.26 -18.77 -47.50
C HIS A 101 -16.91 -17.80 -46.35
N HIS A 102 -15.87 -17.00 -46.61
CA HIS A 102 -15.78 -15.54 -46.57
C HIS A 102 -16.78 -14.72 -45.71
N SER A 103 -16.25 -13.78 -44.90
CA SER A 103 -16.69 -12.36 -44.88
C SER A 103 -15.71 -11.47 -44.10
N THR A 104 -14.99 -10.64 -44.83
CA THR A 104 -14.17 -9.52 -44.38
C THR A 104 -15.07 -8.34 -43.98
N SER A 105 -14.75 -7.63 -42.89
CA SER A 105 -15.27 -6.29 -42.63
C SER A 105 -14.25 -5.50 -41.80
N ILE A 106 -13.55 -4.59 -42.46
CA ILE A 106 -12.80 -3.47 -41.90
C ILE A 106 -13.51 -2.23 -42.44
N ASP A 107 -13.83 -1.23 -41.61
CA ASP A 107 -13.86 0.18 -42.03
C ASP A 107 -13.89 1.16 -40.84
N ASP A 108 -12.78 1.89 -40.66
CA ASP A 108 -12.53 3.32 -40.34
C ASP A 108 -13.51 4.10 -39.39
N ASP A 109 -13.13 5.02 -38.48
CA ASP A 109 -11.94 5.89 -38.25
C ASP A 109 -12.06 6.57 -36.83
N PRO A 110 -11.01 7.18 -36.24
CA PRO A 110 -11.01 7.69 -34.85
C PRO A 110 -11.36 9.19 -34.74
N LYS A 111 -12.36 9.52 -33.91
CA LYS A 111 -12.68 10.91 -33.56
C LYS A 111 -11.83 11.42 -32.39
N ASN A 112 -10.80 12.16 -32.78
CA ASN A 112 -10.12 13.17 -31.99
C ASN A 112 -11.10 14.26 -31.50
N SER A 113 -11.13 14.51 -30.20
CA SER A 113 -11.51 15.84 -29.67
C SER A 113 -10.70 16.15 -28.41
N HIS A 114 -9.65 16.94 -28.57
CA HIS A 114 -8.93 17.58 -27.48
C HIS A 114 -9.75 18.77 -26.94
N SER A 115 -10.13 18.71 -25.66
CA SER A 115 -10.44 19.91 -24.88
C SER A 115 -10.20 19.61 -23.41
N MET A 116 -9.00 19.91 -22.93
CA MET A 116 -8.69 19.96 -21.51
C MET A 116 -8.20 21.36 -21.19
N LYS A 117 -9.11 22.17 -20.63
CA LYS A 117 -8.74 23.35 -19.84
C LYS A 117 -8.28 22.85 -18.47
N SER A 118 -6.98 22.89 -18.20
CA SER A 118 -6.46 22.76 -16.83
C SER A 118 -6.27 24.16 -16.26
N GLN A 119 -7.15 24.54 -15.34
CA GLN A 119 -6.89 25.61 -14.38
C GLN A 119 -6.02 25.01 -13.26
N PRO A 120 -5.02 25.72 -12.70
CA PRO A 120 -4.27 25.21 -11.57
C PRO A 120 -5.12 25.38 -10.31
N ASP A 121 -5.68 24.27 -9.80
CA ASP A 121 -6.28 24.23 -8.47
C ASP A 121 -5.14 24.17 -7.45
N PHE A 122 -4.93 25.28 -6.74
CA PHE A 122 -4.09 25.25 -5.56
C PHE A 122 -4.84 24.50 -4.46
N HIS A 123 -4.26 23.40 -3.99
CA HIS A 123 -4.92 22.50 -3.05
C HIS A 123 -5.16 23.21 -1.72
N THR A 124 -6.41 23.24 -1.28
CA THR A 124 -6.78 23.78 0.02
C THR A 124 -6.31 22.80 1.09
N LYS A 125 -5.91 23.28 2.28
CA LYS A 125 -5.47 22.42 3.40
C LYS A 125 -6.40 21.23 3.68
N ALA A 126 -7.71 21.43 3.52
CA ALA A 126 -8.71 20.37 3.70
C ALA A 126 -8.60 19.24 2.66
N GLU A 127 -8.19 19.53 1.43
CA GLU A 127 -7.97 18.52 0.38
C GLU A 127 -6.69 17.72 0.64
N ILE A 128 -5.68 18.38 1.21
CA ILE A 128 -4.45 17.71 1.68
C ILE A 128 -4.79 16.79 2.86
N ASP A 129 -5.54 17.27 3.85
CA ASP A 129 -5.96 16.46 5.00
C ASP A 129 -6.82 15.26 4.54
N GLN A 130 -7.70 15.45 3.55
CA GLN A 130 -8.51 14.37 2.95
C GLN A 130 -7.65 13.34 2.20
N LEU A 131 -6.66 13.80 1.42
CA LEU A 131 -5.73 12.93 0.71
C LEU A 131 -4.87 12.12 1.68
N VAL A 132 -4.40 12.74 2.76
CA VAL A 132 -3.62 12.08 3.80
C VAL A 132 -4.43 10.98 4.47
N GLU A 133 -5.68 11.24 4.85
CA GLU A 133 -6.59 10.24 5.41
C GLU A 133 -6.90 9.11 4.42
N GLU A 134 -7.02 9.42 3.13
CA GLU A 134 -7.21 8.41 2.08
C GLU A 134 -5.99 7.52 1.90
N ILE A 135 -4.79 8.10 1.94
CA ILE A 135 -3.52 7.35 1.89
C ILE A 135 -3.42 6.39 3.09
N TYR A 136 -3.66 6.87 4.31
CA TYR A 136 -3.57 6.01 5.51
C TYR A 136 -4.58 4.84 5.45
N ARG A 137 -5.83 5.11 5.05
CA ARG A 137 -6.85 4.06 4.90
C ARG A 137 -6.51 3.04 3.81
N THR A 138 -5.97 3.50 2.67
CA THR A 138 -5.53 2.59 1.61
C THR A 138 -4.37 1.73 2.07
N LEU A 139 -3.39 2.31 2.77
CA LEU A 139 -2.25 1.58 3.32
C LEU A 139 -2.70 0.47 4.30
N GLU A 140 -3.56 0.81 5.25
CA GLU A 140 -4.15 -0.16 6.20
C GLU A 140 -4.85 -1.32 5.47
N THR A 141 -5.65 -1.00 4.45
CA THR A 141 -6.34 -2.02 3.64
C THR A 141 -5.36 -2.90 2.85
N THR A 142 -4.25 -2.36 2.38
CA THR A 142 -3.21 -3.14 1.67
C THR A 142 -2.37 -3.99 2.61
N GLU A 143 -2.12 -3.53 3.84
CA GLU A 143 -1.44 -4.28 4.88
C GLU A 143 -2.24 -5.53 5.25
N ASP A 144 -3.53 -5.40 5.52
CA ASP A 144 -4.43 -6.53 5.80
C ASP A 144 -4.47 -7.57 4.66
N ARG A 145 -4.38 -7.10 3.41
CA ARG A 145 -4.32 -7.99 2.24
C ARG A 145 -2.99 -8.70 2.11
N LEU A 146 -1.88 -8.01 2.40
CA LEU A 146 -0.55 -8.60 2.37
C LEU A 146 -0.36 -9.60 3.51
N ASP A 147 -0.89 -9.31 4.70
CA ASP A 147 -0.86 -10.22 5.86
C ASP A 147 -1.53 -11.56 5.52
N ARG A 148 -2.72 -11.53 4.89
CA ARG A 148 -3.40 -12.74 4.41
C ARG A 148 -2.62 -13.49 3.33
N ILE A 149 -1.98 -12.77 2.40
CA ILE A 149 -1.15 -13.40 1.36
C ILE A 149 0.09 -14.06 1.99
N CYS A 150 0.68 -13.42 3.00
CA CYS A 150 1.76 -14.00 3.78
C CYS A 150 1.33 -15.29 4.47
N ASP A 151 0.16 -15.33 5.10
CA ASP A 151 -0.39 -16.55 5.70
C ASP A 151 -0.63 -17.66 4.66
N ASP A 152 -1.23 -17.31 3.51
CA ASP A 152 -1.54 -18.25 2.42
C ASP A 152 -0.28 -18.86 1.78
N ILE A 153 0.86 -18.16 1.82
CA ILE A 153 2.14 -18.63 1.28
C ILE A 153 2.98 -19.33 2.36
N TYR A 154 3.02 -18.80 3.57
CA TYR A 154 3.85 -19.30 4.67
C TYR A 154 3.38 -20.68 5.16
N PHE A 155 2.06 -20.87 5.27
CA PHE A 155 1.48 -22.12 5.78
C PHE A 155 1.77 -23.38 4.92
N PRO A 156 1.58 -23.38 3.58
CA PRO A 156 1.93 -24.53 2.75
C PRO A 156 3.44 -24.75 2.61
N MET A 157 4.25 -23.69 2.67
CA MET A 157 5.70 -23.80 2.56
C MET A 157 6.30 -24.49 3.79
N ASP A 158 5.84 -24.13 5.00
CA ASP A 158 6.23 -24.79 6.26
C ASP A 158 5.81 -26.26 6.31
N LEU A 159 4.60 -26.59 5.83
CA LEU A 159 4.14 -27.98 5.71
C LEU A 159 5.03 -28.81 4.76
N SER A 160 5.45 -28.22 3.64
CA SER A 160 6.31 -28.88 2.65
C SER A 160 7.74 -29.12 3.17
N MET A 161 8.27 -28.16 3.92
CA MET A 161 9.62 -28.24 4.52
C MET A 161 9.66 -29.29 5.63
N ASN A 162 8.63 -29.33 6.49
CA ASN A 162 8.49 -30.34 7.53
C ASN A 162 8.28 -31.76 6.96
N ALA A 163 7.58 -31.89 5.82
CA ALA A 163 7.43 -33.17 5.13
C ALA A 163 8.74 -33.66 4.47
N LEU A 164 9.59 -32.73 4.02
CA LEU A 164 10.88 -33.06 3.40
C LEU A 164 11.91 -33.49 4.45
N THR A 165 11.94 -32.82 5.61
CA THR A 165 12.87 -33.13 6.71
C THR A 165 12.46 -34.39 7.49
N SER A 166 11.17 -34.74 7.53
CA SER A 166 10.65 -35.97 8.16
C SER A 166 11.01 -37.27 7.40
N LYS A 167 11.54 -37.15 6.16
CA LYS A 167 11.96 -38.29 5.33
C LYS A 167 13.46 -38.62 5.40
N ILE A 168 14.22 -37.90 6.23
CA ILE A 168 15.64 -38.13 6.54
C ILE A 168 15.73 -38.84 7.88
#